data_AF-A0A267T7N0-F1
#
_entry.id   AF-A0A267T7N0-F1
#
_cell.length_a   1.000
_cell.length_b   1.000
_cell.length_c   1.000
_cell.angle_alpha   90.00
_cell.angle_beta   90.00
_cell.angle_gamma   90.00
#
_symmetry.space_group_name_H-M   'P 1'
#
loop_
_entity.id
_entity.type
_entity.pdbx_description
1 polymer ?
#
loop_
_entity_poly.entity_id
_entity_poly.type
_entity_poly.pdbx_seq_one_letter_code
_entity_poly.pdbx_strand_id
1 'polypeptide(L)'
;MKKILIVILLIIASFILLRRLSADIFLPHLGSCIKAKITSQTMRLRYQKATYLYEFHKNEEDYENNSEIMVGSVHEDSICVLYLEEIPSVKGKNSKL
;
A
#
# COMPACT_ATOMS: atom_id res chain seq x y z
N MET A 1 -4.14 8.79 40.67
CA MET A 1 -3.76 9.28 39.32
C MET A 1 -2.86 8.30 38.55
N LYS A 2 -1.74 7.79 39.10
CA LYS A 2 -0.83 6.87 38.38
C LYS A 2 -1.47 5.56 37.85
N LYS A 3 -2.38 4.94 38.60
CA LYS A 3 -3.08 3.70 38.18
C LYS A 3 -3.99 3.91 36.96
N ILE A 4 -4.65 5.06 36.88
CA ILE A 4 -5.54 5.41 35.75
C ILE A 4 -4.71 5.63 34.47
N LEU A 5 -3.54 6.27 34.59
CA LEU A 5 -2.62 6.47 33.48
C LEU A 5 -2.15 5.15 32.85
N ILE A 6 -1.86 4.14 33.68
CA ILE A 6 -1.44 2.79 33.23
C ILE A 6 -2.57 2.10 32.45
N VAL A 7 -3.81 2.20 32.94
CA VAL A 7 -4.98 1.62 32.26
C VAL A 7 -5.20 2.28 30.90
N ILE A 8 -5.09 3.60 30.81
CA ILE A 8 -5.22 4.33 29.54
C ILE A 8 -4.14 3.90 28.54
N LEU A 9 -2.88 3.78 28.99
CA LEU A 9 -1.78 3.30 28.16
C LEU A 9 -2.02 1.88 27.63
N LEU A 10 -2.55 0.97 28.46
CA LEU A 10 -2.87 -0.40 28.05
C LEU A 10 -4.01 -0.45 27.01
N ILE A 11 -5.02 0.42 27.13
CA ILE A 11 -6.10 0.52 26.16
C ILE A 11 -5.57 1.02 24.82
N ILE A 12 -4.72 2.07 24.83
CA ILE A 12 -4.11 2.61 23.61
C ILE A 12 -3.22 1.56 22.93
N ALA A 13 -2.38 0.86 23.71
CA ALA A 13 -1.52 -0.20 23.18
C ALA A 13 -2.34 -1.34 22.56
N SER A 14 -3.41 -1.77 23.23
CA SER A 14 -4.33 -2.78 22.71
C SER A 14 -4.99 -2.34 21.41
N PHE A 15 -5.42 -1.07 21.33
CA PHE A 15 -6.05 -0.54 20.12
C PHE A 15 -5.07 -0.46 18.93
N ILE A 16 -3.81 -0.10 19.18
CA ILE A 16 -2.75 -0.08 18.16
C ILE A 16 -2.47 -1.49 17.64
N LEU A 17 -2.35 -2.46 18.55
CA LEU A 17 -2.14 -3.87 18.20
C LEU A 17 -3.31 -4.41 17.39
N LEU A 18 -4.54 -4.14 17.82
CA LEU A 18 -5.75 -4.58 17.13
C LEU A 18 -5.85 -3.99 15.71
N ARG A 19 -5.50 -2.71 15.54
CA ARG A 19 -5.46 -2.05 14.23
C ARG A 19 -4.41 -2.67 13.31
N ARG A 20 -3.25 -3.06 13.85
CA ARG A 20 -2.20 -3.71 13.06
C ARG A 20 -2.60 -5.12 12.64
N LEU A 21 -3.13 -5.90 13.58
CA LEU A 21 -3.69 -7.22 13.30
C LEU A 21 -4.83 -7.15 12.28
N SER A 22 -5.70 -6.15 12.39
CA SER A 22 -6.81 -6.00 11.45
C SER A 22 -6.31 -5.63 10.06
N ALA A 23 -5.31 -4.76 9.95
CA ALA A 23 -4.68 -4.46 8.66
C ALA A 23 -4.04 -5.71 8.05
N ASP A 24 -3.25 -6.46 8.82
CA ASP A 24 -2.51 -7.63 8.32
C ASP A 24 -3.43 -8.81 7.95
N ILE A 25 -4.58 -8.97 8.63
CA ILE A 25 -5.51 -10.08 8.39
C ILE A 25 -6.61 -9.72 7.39
N PHE A 26 -7.23 -8.53 7.51
CA PHE A 26 -8.41 -8.20 6.70
C PHE A 26 -8.06 -7.63 5.32
N LEU A 27 -6.97 -6.86 5.19
CA LEU A 27 -6.60 -6.28 3.89
C LEU A 27 -6.31 -7.34 2.81
N PRO A 28 -5.63 -8.47 3.12
CA PRO A 28 -5.44 -9.55 2.13
C PRO A 28 -6.73 -10.30 1.77
N HIS A 29 -7.73 -10.33 2.67
CA HIS A 29 -9.01 -10.97 2.39
C HIS A 29 -9.96 -10.09 1.57
N LEU A 30 -9.81 -8.77 1.65
CA LEU A 30 -10.64 -7.79 0.94
C LEU A 30 -10.03 -7.32 -0.40
N GLY A 31 -8.82 -7.77 -0.72
CA GLY A 31 -8.10 -7.34 -1.90
C GLY A 31 -7.47 -8.50 -2.65
N SER A 32 -7.21 -8.26 -3.93
CA SER A 32 -6.42 -9.17 -4.77
C SER A 32 -5.05 -8.56 -5.04
N CYS A 33 -4.01 -9.39 -5.00
CA CYS A 33 -2.71 -9.01 -5.53
C CYS A 33 -2.82 -8.91 -7.05
N ILE A 34 -2.60 -7.73 -7.60
CA ILE A 34 -2.55 -7.48 -9.03
C ILE A 34 -1.11 -7.21 -9.42
N LYS A 35 -0.67 -7.88 -10.48
CA LYS A 35 0.63 -7.62 -11.07
C LYS A 35 0.58 -6.29 -11.82
N ALA A 36 1.29 -5.30 -11.33
CA ALA A 36 1.44 -4.00 -11.97
C ALA A 36 2.81 -3.88 -12.64
N LYS A 37 2.84 -3.33 -13.85
CA LYS A 37 4.07 -3.09 -14.60
C LYS A 37 4.66 -1.76 -14.17
N ILE A 38 5.97 -1.72 -13.93
CA ILE A 38 6.67 -0.47 -13.63
C ILE A 38 6.90 0.30 -14.92
N THR A 39 6.38 1.52 -15.01
CA THR A 39 6.47 2.36 -16.22
C THR A 39 7.57 3.40 -16.15
N SER A 40 7.95 3.82 -14.95
CA SER A 40 9.06 4.76 -14.74
C SER A 40 9.81 4.43 -13.46
N GLN A 41 11.13 4.38 -13.58
CA GLN A 41 12.05 4.29 -12.47
C GLN A 41 12.70 5.67 -12.31
N THR A 42 12.34 6.40 -11.25
CA THR A 42 13.08 7.62 -10.92
C THR A 42 14.49 7.24 -10.44
N MET A 43 15.50 7.89 -11.02
CA MET A 43 16.91 7.54 -10.86
C MET A 43 17.34 7.58 -9.38
N ARG A 44 18.02 6.53 -8.91
CA ARG A 44 18.33 6.29 -7.49
C ARG A 44 19.64 6.95 -7.02
N LEU A 45 19.62 7.45 -5.79
CA LEU A 45 20.76 7.39 -4.87
C LEU A 45 20.62 6.10 -4.02
N ARG A 46 21.72 5.40 -3.76
CA ARG A 46 21.81 4.01 -3.22
C ARG A 46 21.05 3.73 -1.90
N TYR A 47 20.52 4.76 -1.23
CA TYR A 47 19.87 4.69 0.08
C TYR A 47 18.55 5.50 0.17
N GLN A 48 18.01 5.97 -0.95
CA GLN A 48 16.75 6.73 -0.96
C GLN A 48 15.57 5.84 -1.36
N LYS A 49 14.41 6.08 -0.74
CA LYS A 49 13.13 5.53 -1.19
C LYS A 49 12.93 5.93 -2.65
N ALA A 50 12.69 4.95 -3.52
CA ALA A 50 12.38 5.24 -4.92
C ALA A 50 10.87 5.27 -5.09
N THR A 51 10.37 6.31 -5.76
CA THR A 51 8.99 6.38 -6.18
C THR A 51 8.87 5.66 -7.52
N TYR A 52 8.13 4.56 -7.53
CA TYR A 52 7.82 3.80 -8.73
C TYR A 52 6.48 4.23 -9.28
N LEU A 53 6.46 4.60 -10.56
CA LEU A 53 5.23 4.71 -11.32
C LEU A 53 4.87 3.32 -11.84
N TYR A 54 3.63 2.90 -11.64
CA TYR A 54 3.17 1.60 -12.09
C TYR A 54 1.79 1.68 -12.72
N GLU A 55 1.54 0.76 -13.66
CA GLU A 55 0.28 0.62 -14.37
C GLU A 55 -0.25 -0.82 -14.25
N PHE A 56 -1.57 -0.98 -14.16
CA PHE A 56 -2.22 -2.30 -14.26
C PHE A 56 -3.62 -2.17 -14.88
N HIS A 57 -4.07 -3.26 -15.49
CA HIS A 57 -5.38 -3.34 -16.14
C HIS A 57 -6.31 -4.23 -15.31
N LYS A 58 -7.53 -3.76 -15.01
CA LYS A 58 -8.56 -4.54 -14.34
C LYS A 58 -9.95 -4.10 -14.80
N ASN A 59 -10.86 -5.05 -15.06
CA ASN A 59 -12.27 -4.77 -15.38
C ASN A 59 -12.44 -3.75 -16.53
N GLU A 60 -11.68 -3.89 -17.61
CA GLU A 60 -11.68 -3.00 -18.78
C GLU A 60 -11.18 -1.57 -18.50
N GLU A 61 -10.62 -1.32 -17.31
CA GLU A 61 -10.04 -0.05 -16.91
C GLU A 61 -8.53 -0.15 -16.69
N ASP A 62 -7.82 0.89 -17.15
CA ASP A 62 -6.41 1.08 -16.85
C ASP A 62 -6.24 1.96 -15.61
N TYR A 63 -5.39 1.50 -14.70
CA TYR A 63 -5.04 2.20 -13.47
C TYR A 63 -3.57 2.61 -13.51
N GLU A 64 -3.29 3.83 -13.08
CA GLU A 64 -1.93 4.37 -12.98
C GLU A 64 -1.76 5.04 -11.63
N ASN A 65 -0.69 4.69 -10.93
CA ASN A 65 -0.38 5.30 -9.64
C ASN A 65 1.12 5.23 -9.34
N ASN A 66 1.51 5.91 -8.27
CA ASN A 66 2.86 5.88 -7.77
C ASN A 66 2.91 5.34 -6.34
N SER A 67 4.02 4.70 -5.99
CA SER A 67 4.27 4.29 -4.61
C SER A 67 5.74 4.43 -4.29
N GLU A 68 6.03 4.90 -3.07
CA GLU A 68 7.36 4.87 -2.51
C GLU A 68 7.67 3.45 -2.04
N ILE A 69 8.51 2.73 -2.77
CA ILE A 69 8.90 1.37 -2.41
C ILE A 69 10.38 1.38 -2.02
N MET A 70 10.68 0.92 -0.80
CA MET A 70 12.04 0.58 -0.41
C MET A 70 12.42 -0.77 -1.01
N VAL A 71 12.86 -0.78 -2.27
CA VAL A 71 13.32 -2.02 -2.90
C VAL A 71 14.80 -2.22 -2.58
N GLY A 72 15.13 -3.24 -1.78
CA GLY A 72 16.51 -3.63 -1.48
C GLY A 72 17.29 -4.16 -2.70
N SER A 73 16.59 -4.51 -3.78
CA SER A 73 17.16 -4.98 -5.04
C SER A 73 16.61 -4.17 -6.22
N VAL A 74 17.50 -3.72 -7.08
CA VAL A 74 17.16 -3.20 -8.41
C VAL A 74 16.97 -4.43 -9.28
N HIS A 75 15.82 -4.62 -9.96
CA HIS A 75 15.58 -5.52 -11.13
C HIS A 75 14.20 -6.21 -11.19
N GLU A 76 13.13 -5.70 -10.57
CA GLU A 76 11.79 -6.21 -10.86
C GLU A 76 11.06 -5.28 -11.84
N ASP A 77 10.67 -5.80 -13.01
CA ASP A 77 9.90 -5.07 -14.04
C ASP A 77 8.41 -4.94 -13.69
N SER A 78 7.99 -5.59 -12.60
CA SER A 78 6.61 -5.61 -12.12
C SER A 78 6.57 -5.78 -10.62
N ILE A 79 5.58 -5.16 -9.97
CA ILE A 79 5.31 -5.28 -8.54
C ILE A 79 3.94 -5.91 -8.31
N CYS A 80 3.74 -6.54 -7.15
CA CYS A 80 2.41 -6.89 -6.67
C CYS A 80 1.80 -5.68 -5.94
N VAL A 81 0.62 -5.26 -6.36
CA VAL A 81 -0.15 -4.19 -5.72
C VAL A 81 -1.43 -4.79 -5.17
N LEU A 82 -1.75 -4.49 -3.90
CA LEU A 82 -3.02 -4.87 -3.32
C LEU A 82 -4.12 -3.94 -3.84
N TYR A 83 -5.05 -4.49 -4.60
CA TYR A 83 -6.23 -3.77 -5.09
C TYR A 83 -7.47 -4.18 -4.30
N LEU A 84 -8.12 -3.19 -3.69
CA LEU A 84 -9.38 -3.34 -2.95
C LEU A 84 -10.53 -2.99 -3.89
N GLU A 85 -11.42 -3.95 -4.18
CA GLU A 85 -12.50 -3.74 -5.16
C GLU A 85 -13.54 -2.72 -4.72
N GLU A 86 -13.87 -2.72 -3.43
CA GLU A 86 -14.91 -1.84 -2.88
C GLU A 86 -14.41 -0.40 -2.63
N ILE A 87 -13.12 -0.24 -2.35
CA ILE A 87 -12.50 1.06 -2.03
C ILE A 87 -11.13 1.13 -2.71
N PRO A 88 -11.08 1.31 -4.05
CA PRO A 88 -9.82 1.34 -4.77
C PRO A 88 -8.97 2.51 -4.27
N SER A 89 -7.77 2.20 -3.78
CA SER A 89 -6.76 3.20 -3.36
C SER A 89 -6.04 3.86 -4.54
N VAL A 90 -6.48 3.54 -5.76
CA VAL A 90 -5.80 3.82 -7.03
C VAL A 90 -6.81 4.48 -7.96
N LYS A 91 -6.43 5.60 -8.58
CA LYS A 91 -7.32 6.34 -9.50
C LYS A 91 -7.27 5.72 -10.89
N GLY A 92 -8.44 5.51 -11.51
CA GLY A 92 -8.53 5.08 -12.91
C GLY A 92 -8.06 6.19 -13.86
N LYS A 93 -7.34 5.82 -14.93
CA LYS A 93 -6.76 6.74 -15.92
C LYS A 93 -7.79 7.64 -16.60
N ASN A 94 -9.04 7.17 -16.69
CA ASN A 94 -10.16 7.89 -17.29
C ASN A 94 -11.12 8.55 -16.29
N SER A 95 -10.85 8.46 -14.99
CA SER A 95 -11.66 9.12 -13.96
C SER A 95 -11.38 10.62 -13.94
N LYS A 96 -12.00 11.37 -14.85
CA LYS A 96 -12.05 12.84 -14.79
C LYS A 96 -12.90 13.25 -13.59
N LEU A 97 -12.30 14.04 -12.70
CA LEU A 97 -13.01 14.90 -11.75
C LEU A 97 -13.42 16.18 -12.50
#